data_AF-A0A6J4LX89-F1
#
_entry.id   AF-A0A6J4LX89-F1
#
_cell.length_a   1.000
_cell.length_b   1.000
_cell.length_c   1.000
_cell.angle_alpha   90.00
_cell.angle_beta   90.00
_cell.angle_gamma   90.00
#
_symmetry.space_group_name_H-M   'P 1'
#
loop_
_entity.id
_entity.type
_entity.pdbx_description
1 polymer ?
#
loop_
_entity_poly.entity_id
_entity_poly.type
_entity_poly.pdbx_seq_one_letter_code
_entity_poly.pdbx_strand_id
1 'polypeptide(L)'
;MGRITRAPGPIDLHLLTFVSTVEDMGGEGLVGKAVGGLGDYLREQRVTAALSLRELAEQSGVSNPYLSMIERGVRRPSAQVLHQIAKALQISAEQLYVRAGLIDLDENDAEGGSFMVAVLNDARLTEQQKQSLLEIYASYVALPA
;
A
#
# COMPACT_ATOMS: atom_id res chain seq x y z
N MET A 1 -2.53 25.71 -49.23
CA MET A 1 -2.85 25.54 -47.80
C MET A 1 -3.53 24.19 -47.59
N GLY A 2 -2.79 23.16 -47.18
CA GLY A 2 -3.35 21.84 -46.84
C GLY A 2 -3.11 21.55 -45.36
N ARG A 3 -4.19 21.31 -44.59
CA ARG A 3 -4.11 20.97 -43.17
C ARG A 3 -3.73 19.50 -43.01
N ILE A 4 -2.58 19.23 -42.40
CA ILE A 4 -2.15 17.87 -42.04
C ILE A 4 -2.82 17.51 -40.71
N THR A 5 -3.92 16.77 -40.77
CA THR A 5 -4.51 16.12 -39.60
C THR A 5 -3.75 14.81 -39.34
N ARG A 6 -2.88 14.78 -38.32
CA ARG A 6 -2.23 13.55 -37.86
C ARG A 6 -3.21 12.79 -36.95
N ALA A 7 -3.60 11.58 -37.35
CA ALA A 7 -4.37 10.65 -36.53
C ALA A 7 -3.55 10.19 -35.30
N PRO A 8 -4.19 9.90 -34.15
CA PRO A 8 -3.51 9.26 -33.02
C PRO A 8 -3.14 7.82 -33.39
N GLY A 9 -1.90 7.43 -33.10
CA GLY A 9 -1.39 6.08 -33.35
C GLY A 9 -2.07 5.01 -32.47
N PRO A 10 -1.95 3.73 -32.83
CA PRO A 10 -2.57 2.63 -32.07
C PRO A 10 -1.97 2.53 -30.66
N ILE A 11 -2.84 2.31 -29.69
CA ILE A 11 -2.49 1.96 -28.31
C ILE A 11 -1.86 0.57 -28.34
N ASP A 12 -0.62 0.45 -27.86
CA ASP A 12 0.10 -0.82 -27.78
C ASP A 12 -0.51 -1.68 -26.66
N LEU A 13 -1.32 -2.69 -27.05
CA LEU A 13 -2.12 -3.53 -26.17
C LEU A 13 -1.35 -4.79 -25.71
N HIS A 14 -0.05 -4.66 -25.42
CA HIS A 14 0.83 -5.78 -25.01
C HIS A 14 1.14 -5.81 -23.50
N LEU A 15 0.09 -5.77 -22.67
CA LEU A 15 0.21 -5.98 -21.21
C LEU A 15 -0.90 -6.88 -20.64
N LEU A 16 -1.50 -7.74 -21.48
CA LEU A 16 -2.56 -8.68 -21.10
C LEU A 16 -2.21 -10.13 -21.41
N THR A 17 -1.06 -10.60 -20.94
CA THR A 17 -0.74 -12.04 -21.02
C THR A 17 -0.18 -12.56 -19.70
N PHE A 18 -1.02 -12.60 -18.67
CA PHE A 18 -0.82 -13.52 -17.56
C PHE A 18 -2.14 -14.04 -17.01
N VAL A 19 -2.91 -14.73 -17.87
CA VAL A 19 -3.92 -15.69 -17.43
C VAL A 19 -3.92 -16.87 -18.41
N SER A 20 -3.10 -17.88 -18.11
CA SER A 20 -3.43 -19.29 -18.35
C SER A 20 -2.38 -20.17 -17.66
N THR A 21 -2.75 -20.76 -16.54
CA THR A 21 -2.66 -22.20 -16.24
C THR A 21 -3.11 -22.36 -14.79
N VAL A 22 -4.40 -22.63 -14.64
CA VAL A 22 -4.95 -23.27 -13.44
C VAL A 22 -5.65 -24.50 -13.97
N GLU A 23 -5.06 -25.67 -13.77
CA GLU A 23 -5.74 -26.96 -13.79
C GLU A 23 -4.73 -28.02 -13.33
N ASP A 24 -4.79 -28.29 -12.03
CA ASP A 24 -4.55 -29.56 -11.34
C ASP A 24 -3.75 -29.33 -10.07
N MET A 25 -4.46 -29.20 -8.93
CA MET A 25 -4.11 -29.66 -7.57
C MET A 25 -5.24 -29.25 -6.62
N GLY A 26 -5.68 -30.21 -5.82
CA GLY A 26 -6.92 -30.19 -5.03
C GLY A 26 -7.10 -29.01 -4.08
N GLY A 27 -8.37 -28.65 -3.91
CA GLY A 27 -8.79 -27.55 -3.05
C GLY A 27 -8.53 -27.81 -1.59
N GLU A 28 -7.64 -27.02 -1.00
CA GLU A 28 -7.77 -26.38 0.31
C GLU A 28 -6.90 -25.09 0.30
N GLY A 29 -7.47 -23.93 0.64
CA GLY A 29 -6.70 -22.82 1.21
C GLY A 29 -6.28 -21.61 0.37
N LEU A 30 -6.94 -21.27 -0.76
CA LEU A 30 -6.55 -20.10 -1.59
C LEU A 30 -7.01 -18.71 -1.07
N VAL A 31 -7.44 -18.57 0.20
CA VAL A 31 -7.76 -17.27 0.82
C VAL A 31 -6.57 -16.66 1.60
N GLY A 32 -5.43 -17.36 1.71
CA GLY A 32 -4.27 -16.90 2.51
C GLY A 32 -3.05 -16.43 1.72
N LYS A 33 -3.17 -16.20 0.40
CA LYS A 33 -2.01 -16.08 -0.51
C LYS A 33 -1.97 -14.75 -1.26
N ALA A 34 -2.12 -13.65 -0.52
CA ALA A 34 -1.66 -12.32 -0.91
C ALA A 34 -1.11 -11.68 0.37
N VAL A 35 0.06 -11.05 0.29
CA VAL A 35 0.88 -10.50 1.40
C VAL A 35 1.73 -11.56 2.12
N GLY A 36 3.04 -11.56 1.84
CA GLY A 36 4.02 -12.02 2.83
C GLY A 36 3.76 -11.25 4.12
N GLY A 37 3.25 -11.94 5.13
CA GLY A 37 2.53 -11.34 6.25
C GLY A 37 3.38 -10.32 7.01
N LEU A 38 2.73 -9.44 7.77
CA LEU A 38 3.36 -8.45 8.67
C LEU A 38 4.71 -8.91 9.30
N GLY A 39 4.81 -10.17 9.73
CA GLY A 39 6.02 -10.75 10.29
C GLY A 39 7.22 -10.80 9.34
N ASP A 40 7.00 -11.18 8.08
CA ASP A 40 8.05 -11.22 7.04
C ASP A 40 8.53 -9.80 6.72
N TYR A 41 7.59 -8.85 6.60
CA TYR A 41 7.91 -7.44 6.39
C TYR A 41 8.72 -6.86 7.55
N LEU A 42 8.32 -7.13 8.80
CA LEU A 42 9.07 -6.68 9.98
C LEU A 42 10.48 -7.27 10.03
N ARG A 43 10.63 -8.55 9.67
CA ARG A 43 11.94 -9.18 9.56
C ARG A 43 12.81 -8.53 8.48
N GLU A 44 12.25 -8.24 7.31
CA GLU A 44 12.94 -7.57 6.22
C GLU A 44 13.40 -6.15 6.62
N GLN A 45 12.51 -5.36 7.21
CA GLN A 45 12.84 -4.00 7.68
C GLN A 45 13.93 -4.02 8.76
N ARG A 46 13.85 -4.99 9.70
CA ARG A 46 14.87 -5.16 10.73
C ARG A 46 16.25 -5.50 10.12
N VAL A 47 16.30 -6.42 9.17
CA VAL A 47 17.55 -6.80 8.49
C VAL A 47 18.11 -5.64 7.66
N THR A 48 17.24 -4.88 6.99
CA THR A 48 17.61 -3.68 6.22
C THR A 48 18.19 -2.59 7.13
N ALA A 49 17.65 -2.43 8.34
CA ALA A 49 18.19 -1.55 9.38
C ALA A 49 19.47 -2.11 10.05
N ALA A 50 19.96 -3.27 9.62
CA ALA A 50 21.11 -3.98 10.20
C ALA A 50 20.97 -4.28 11.71
N LEU A 51 19.73 -4.47 12.18
CA LEU A 51 19.44 -4.76 13.59
C LEU A 51 19.29 -6.27 13.81
N SER A 52 19.90 -6.76 14.88
CA SER A 52 19.52 -8.05 15.46
C SER A 52 18.14 -7.96 16.11
N LEU A 53 17.50 -9.11 16.32
CA LEU A 53 16.21 -9.19 17.01
C LEU A 53 16.30 -8.69 18.46
N ARG A 54 17.49 -8.76 19.08
CA ARG A 54 17.74 -8.25 20.43
C ARG A 54 17.86 -6.72 20.43
N GLU A 55 18.58 -6.15 19.48
CA GLU A 55 18.69 -4.69 19.37
C GLU A 55 17.34 -4.03 19.06
N LEU A 56 16.55 -4.62 18.16
CA LEU A 56 15.19 -4.12 17.92
C LEU A 56 14.34 -4.17 19.19
N ALA A 57 14.43 -5.26 19.96
CA ALA A 57 13.72 -5.40 21.23
C ALA A 57 14.08 -4.32 22.25
N GLU A 58 15.37 -4.02 22.38
CA GLU A 58 15.87 -2.97 23.26
C GLU A 58 15.39 -1.58 22.79
N GLN A 59 15.46 -1.29 21.50
CA GLN A 59 15.06 0.01 20.94
C GLN A 59 13.55 0.24 20.96
N SER A 60 12.75 -0.81 20.71
CA SER A 60 11.28 -0.69 20.69
C SER A 60 10.66 -0.84 22.07
N GLY A 61 11.39 -1.34 23.07
CA GLY A 61 10.84 -1.70 24.38
C GLY A 61 9.89 -2.91 24.34
N VAL A 62 9.92 -3.69 23.26
CA VAL A 62 9.12 -4.91 23.09
C VAL A 62 10.01 -6.10 23.39
N SER A 63 9.53 -7.07 24.18
CA SER A 63 10.37 -8.19 24.57
C SER A 63 10.83 -9.03 23.37
N ASN A 64 12.09 -9.46 23.40
CA ASN A 64 12.69 -10.27 22.33
C ASN A 64 11.89 -11.57 22.01
N PRO A 65 11.37 -12.32 23.00
CA PRO A 65 10.51 -13.47 22.71
C PRO A 65 9.21 -13.10 21.99
N TYR A 66 8.64 -11.94 22.30
CA TYR A 66 7.40 -11.49 21.66
C TYR A 66 7.64 -11.02 20.23
N LEU A 67 8.70 -10.25 19.98
CA LEU A 67 9.14 -9.91 18.62
C LEU A 67 9.40 -11.14 17.76
N SER A 68 10.04 -12.17 18.31
CA SER A 68 10.25 -13.44 17.60
C SER A 68 8.94 -14.14 17.22
N MET A 69 7.91 -14.06 18.08
CA MET A 69 6.58 -14.59 17.75
C MET A 69 5.88 -13.75 16.67
N ILE A 70 6.07 -12.44 16.65
CA ILE A 70 5.49 -11.54 15.64
C ILE A 70 6.14 -11.79 14.27
N GLU A 71 7.48 -11.82 14.18
CA GLU A 71 8.20 -12.07 12.91
C GLU A 71 7.87 -13.42 12.28
N ARG A 72 7.48 -14.42 13.10
CA ARG A 72 7.03 -15.74 12.62
C ARG A 72 5.53 -15.82 12.34
N GLY A 73 4.79 -14.74 12.52
CA GLY A 73 3.33 -14.70 12.36
C GLY A 73 2.54 -15.48 13.41
N VAL A 74 3.18 -15.91 14.51
CA VAL A 74 2.53 -16.69 15.58
C VAL A 74 1.62 -15.82 16.46
N ARG A 75 1.93 -14.52 16.57
CA ARG A 75 1.17 -13.57 17.37
C ARG A 75 0.81 -12.33 16.56
N ARG A 76 -0.42 -11.88 16.73
CA ARG A 76 -0.86 -10.56 16.26
C ARG A 76 -0.50 -9.50 17.31
N PRO A 77 0.30 -8.48 16.96
CA PRO A 77 0.61 -7.36 17.85
C PRO A 77 -0.56 -6.37 17.95
N SER A 78 -0.60 -5.58 19.03
CA SER A 78 -1.50 -4.44 19.16
C SER A 78 -0.99 -3.22 18.38
N ALA A 79 -1.85 -2.24 18.14
CA ALA A 79 -1.46 -0.97 17.51
C ALA A 79 -0.33 -0.26 18.26
N GLN A 80 -0.37 -0.28 19.61
CA GLN A 80 0.70 0.31 20.43
C GLN A 80 2.06 -0.38 20.20
N VAL A 81 2.07 -1.71 20.12
CA VAL A 81 3.29 -2.48 19.86
C VAL A 81 3.82 -2.20 18.46
N LEU A 82 2.93 -2.14 17.46
CA LEU A 82 3.31 -1.76 16.09
C LEU A 82 3.88 -0.35 16.01
N HIS A 83 3.30 0.61 16.75
CA HIS A 83 3.83 1.97 16.82
C HIS A 83 5.25 2.01 17.41
N GLN A 84 5.48 1.28 18.50
CA GLN A 84 6.80 1.16 19.12
C GLN A 84 7.85 0.57 18.16
N ILE A 85 7.47 -0.48 17.43
CA ILE A 85 8.34 -1.14 16.44
C ILE A 85 8.62 -0.21 15.26
N ALA A 86 7.59 0.48 14.73
CA ALA A 86 7.75 1.44 13.65
C ALA A 86 8.71 2.58 14.03
N LYS A 87 8.59 3.09 15.27
CA LYS A 87 9.49 4.12 15.80
C LYS A 87 10.93 3.61 15.90
N ALA A 88 11.16 2.39 16.37
CA ALA A 88 12.50 1.81 16.44
C ALA A 88 13.12 1.60 15.04
N LEU A 89 12.31 1.17 14.07
CA LEU A 89 12.73 0.96 12.68
C LEU A 89 12.77 2.24 11.83
N GLN A 90 12.30 3.37 12.36
CA GLN A 90 12.17 4.65 11.65
C GLN A 90 11.32 4.54 10.36
N ILE A 91 10.23 3.77 10.41
CA ILE A 91 9.27 3.58 9.31
C ILE A 91 7.88 4.10 9.69
N SER A 92 6.99 4.21 8.70
CA SER A 92 5.60 4.61 8.95
C SER A 92 4.84 3.53 9.73
N ALA A 93 4.22 3.92 10.85
CA ALA A 93 3.36 3.02 11.63
C ALA A 93 2.09 2.62 10.86
N GLU A 94 1.57 3.51 10.03
CA GLU A 94 0.41 3.26 9.17
C GLU A 94 0.66 2.07 8.24
N GLN A 95 1.83 2.01 7.62
CA GLN A 95 2.22 0.89 6.76
C GLN A 95 2.20 -0.45 7.50
N LEU A 96 2.48 -0.45 8.81
CA LEU A 96 2.37 -1.66 9.64
C LEU A 96 0.92 -1.95 10.00
N TYR A 97 0.11 -0.94 10.27
CA TYR A 97 -1.31 -1.12 10.60
C TYR A 97 -2.08 -1.74 9.45
N VAL A 98 -1.83 -1.29 8.22
CA VAL A 98 -2.44 -1.84 7.00
C VAL A 98 -2.05 -3.30 6.81
N ARG A 99 -0.76 -3.61 6.89
CA ARG A 99 -0.27 -5.00 6.80
C ARG A 99 -0.75 -5.88 7.95
N ALA A 100 -1.09 -5.29 9.09
CA ALA A 100 -1.67 -5.98 10.23
C ALA A 100 -3.20 -6.14 10.12
N GLY A 101 -3.85 -5.55 9.11
CA GLY A 101 -5.30 -5.52 8.96
C GLY A 101 -5.99 -4.71 10.06
N LEU A 102 -5.30 -3.70 10.62
CA LEU A 102 -5.87 -2.78 11.61
C LEU A 102 -6.46 -1.53 10.98
N ILE A 103 -6.06 -1.23 9.75
CA ILE A 103 -6.60 -0.15 8.93
C ILE A 103 -6.81 -0.76 7.54
N ASP A 104 -8.04 -0.71 7.06
CA ASP A 104 -8.34 -0.89 5.67
C ASP A 104 -8.03 0.45 5.00
N LEU A 105 -6.90 0.53 4.30
CA LEU A 105 -6.78 1.57 3.28
C LEU A 105 -7.64 1.05 2.14
N ASP A 106 -8.81 1.63 1.95
CA ASP A 106 -9.45 1.54 0.65
C ASP A 106 -8.39 2.02 -0.35
N GLU A 107 -7.92 1.15 -1.25
CA GLU A 107 -6.85 1.49 -2.20
C GLU A 107 -7.21 2.76 -3.01
N ASN A 108 -8.50 3.05 -3.12
CA ASN A 108 -9.08 4.28 -3.66
C ASN A 108 -8.72 5.57 -2.89
N ASP A 109 -8.54 5.52 -1.57
CA ASP A 109 -8.24 6.70 -0.75
C ASP A 109 -6.80 7.20 -0.93
N ALA A 110 -5.85 6.26 -1.11
CA ALA A 110 -4.46 6.59 -1.34
C ALA A 110 -4.25 7.20 -2.75
N GLU A 111 -4.94 6.66 -3.76
CA GLU A 111 -4.87 7.16 -5.13
C GLU A 111 -5.64 8.48 -5.29
N GLY A 112 -6.79 8.61 -4.62
CA GLY A 112 -7.58 9.83 -4.63
C GLY A 112 -6.92 11.01 -3.95
N GLY A 113 -6.25 10.77 -2.82
CA GLY A 113 -5.39 11.77 -2.19
C GLY A 113 -4.31 12.29 -3.14
N SER A 114 -3.67 11.39 -3.89
CA SER A 114 -2.61 11.76 -4.84
C SER A 114 -3.12 12.64 -5.98
N PHE A 115 -4.27 12.31 -6.58
CA PHE A 115 -4.88 13.13 -7.64
C PHE A 115 -5.31 14.50 -7.13
N MET A 116 -6.00 14.57 -5.98
CA MET A 116 -6.46 15.84 -5.41
C MET A 116 -5.28 16.77 -5.09
N VAL A 117 -4.18 16.23 -4.55
CA VAL A 117 -2.95 16.98 -4.27
C VAL A 117 -2.30 17.49 -5.57
N ALA A 118 -2.28 16.68 -6.63
CA ALA A 118 -1.73 17.10 -7.93
C ALA A 118 -2.52 18.26 -8.54
N VAL A 119 -3.87 18.20 -8.50
CA VAL A 119 -4.74 19.27 -9.03
C VAL A 119 -4.56 20.57 -8.25
N LEU A 120 -4.51 20.50 -6.91
CA LEU A 120 -4.35 21.69 -6.07
C LEU A 120 -3.02 22.42 -6.33
N ASN A 121 -1.95 21.67 -6.60
CA ASN A 121 -0.60 22.20 -6.81
C ASN A 121 -0.28 22.58 -8.28
N ASP A 122 -1.15 22.32 -9.25
CA ASP A 122 -0.89 22.68 -10.64
C ASP A 122 -1.07 24.19 -10.87
N ALA A 123 0.05 24.91 -11.02
CA ALA A 123 0.10 26.34 -11.23
C ALA A 123 -0.51 26.80 -12.57
N ARG A 124 -0.77 25.87 -13.50
CA ARG A 124 -1.44 26.18 -14.78
C ARG A 124 -2.95 26.28 -14.65
N LEU A 125 -3.52 25.82 -13.53
CA LEU A 125 -4.95 25.83 -13.27
C LEU A 125 -5.34 27.07 -12.46
N THR A 126 -6.43 27.72 -12.85
CA THR A 126 -7.07 28.74 -12.01
C THR A 126 -7.80 28.08 -10.85
N GLU A 127 -8.06 28.83 -9.78
CA GLU A 127 -8.81 28.32 -8.62
C GLU A 127 -10.19 27.78 -9.00
N GLN A 128 -10.87 28.42 -9.96
CA GLN A 128 -12.15 27.94 -10.49
C GLN A 128 -12.01 26.59 -11.22
N GLN A 129 -10.94 26.39 -11.99
CA GLN A 129 -10.67 25.14 -12.70
C GLN A 129 -10.34 24.01 -11.74
N LYS A 130 -9.52 24.28 -10.71
CA LYS A 130 -9.23 23.32 -9.64
C LYS A 130 -10.52 22.88 -8.95
N GLN A 131 -11.37 23.84 -8.56
CA GLN A 131 -12.63 23.56 -7.90
C GLN A 131 -13.55 22.66 -8.75
N SER A 132 -13.69 22.96 -10.05
CA SER A 132 -14.53 22.16 -10.95
C SER A 132 -14.00 20.73 -11.13
N LEU A 133 -12.68 20.56 -11.26
CA LEU A 133 -12.07 19.23 -11.39
C LEU A 133 -12.25 18.39 -10.12
N LEU A 134 -12.07 19.00 -8.94
CA LEU A 134 -12.25 18.33 -7.66
C LEU A 134 -13.72 17.96 -7.41
N GLU A 135 -14.66 18.82 -7.81
CA GLU A 135 -16.09 18.55 -7.69
C GLU A 135 -16.53 17.35 -8.54
N ILE A 136 -16.07 17.30 -9.81
CA ILE A 136 -16.33 16.17 -10.69
C ILE A 136 -15.71 14.89 -10.12
N TYR A 137 -14.46 14.96 -9.68
CA TYR A 137 -13.77 13.82 -9.07
C TYR A 137 -14.52 13.30 -7.83
N ALA A 138 -14.91 14.19 -6.92
CA ALA A 138 -15.69 13.86 -5.74
C ALA A 138 -17.04 13.21 -6.10
N SER A 139 -17.70 13.64 -7.18
CA SER A 139 -18.96 13.05 -7.62
C SER A 139 -18.84 11.59 -8.05
N TYR A 140 -17.67 11.14 -8.51
CA TYR A 140 -17.45 9.74 -8.90
C TYR A 140 -17.01 8.87 -7.71
N VAL A 141 -16.26 9.43 -6.77
CA VAL A 141 -15.76 8.70 -5.60
C VAL A 141 -16.81 8.60 -4.49
N ALA A 142 -17.65 9.63 -4.33
CA ALA A 142 -18.67 9.68 -3.28
C ALA A 142 -19.95 8.89 -3.60
N LEU A 143 -20.01 8.16 -4.72
CA LEU A 143 -21.12 7.25 -5.02
C LEU A 143 -20.83 5.89 -4.35
N PRO A 144 -21.48 5.55 -3.23
CA PRO A 144 -21.46 4.16 -2.75
C PRO A 144 -22.14 3.28 -3.81
N ALA A 145 -21.47 2.19 -4.18
CA ALA A 145 -22.04 1.11 -4.99
C ALA A 145 -23.13 0.34 -4.21
#